data_AF-A0A7C3EN57-F1
#
_entry.id   AF-A0A7C3EN57-F1
#
_cell.length_a   1.000
_cell.length_b   1.000
_cell.length_c   1.000
_cell.angle_alpha   90.00
_cell.angle_beta   90.00
_cell.angle_gamma   90.00
#
_symmetry.space_group_name_H-M   'P 1'
#
loop_
_entity.id
_entity.type
_entity.pdbx_description
1 polymer ?
#
loop_
_entity_poly.entity_id
_entity_poly.type
_entity_poly.pdbx_seq_one_letter_code
_entity_poly.pdbx_strand_id
1 'polypeptide(L)'
;MRYYTGGNKIELSLSKSKWRKILEAVGANEKELSEEDAKNIFCLSFEFFLEGKLSIDDISSICSRLLEAVKDKVYKYPELLDGLEAGSELGFYVRDINLISNFKNFLEEVFSVYDSIRSHRE
;
A
#
# COMPACT_ATOMS: atom_id res chain seq x y z
N MET A 1 25.42 9.42 -14.52
CA MET A 1 24.55 10.37 -15.24
C MET A 1 23.38 10.73 -14.33
N ARG A 2 23.11 12.02 -14.13
CA ARG A 2 21.95 12.49 -13.35
C ARG A 2 20.80 12.74 -14.33
N TYR A 3 19.75 11.95 -14.26
CA TYR A 3 18.53 12.20 -15.03
C TYR A 3 17.50 12.84 -14.10
N TYR A 4 17.33 14.15 -14.26
CA TYR A 4 16.17 14.88 -13.76
C TYR A 4 15.04 14.67 -14.77
N THR A 5 14.03 13.87 -14.43
CA THR A 5 12.76 13.85 -15.14
C THR A 5 11.82 14.88 -14.50
N GLY A 6 11.38 15.84 -15.32
CA GLY A 6 10.63 17.01 -14.90
C GLY A 6 9.27 16.69 -14.30
N GLY A 7 9.03 17.20 -13.10
CA GLY A 7 8.15 18.36 -12.91
C GLY A 7 6.63 18.21 -13.07
N ASN A 8 6.10 17.04 -13.44
CA ASN A 8 4.65 16.79 -13.41
C ASN A 8 4.37 15.39 -12.87
N LYS A 9 4.55 15.24 -11.56
CA LYS A 9 4.00 14.10 -10.81
C LYS A 9 2.48 14.28 -10.85
N ILE A 10 1.81 13.63 -11.78
CA ILE A 10 0.34 13.49 -11.72
C ILE A 10 0.08 12.61 -10.50
N GLU A 11 -0.07 13.26 -9.35
CA GLU A 11 -0.66 12.66 -8.16
C GLU A 11 -2.14 12.44 -8.46
N LEU A 12 -2.45 11.25 -8.97
CA LEU A 12 -3.82 10.73 -8.91
C LEU A 12 -4.11 10.46 -7.45
N SER A 13 -4.54 11.49 -6.73
CA SER A 13 -4.83 11.39 -5.30
C SER A 13 -5.90 10.32 -5.09
N LEU A 14 -5.60 9.32 -4.25
CA LEU A 14 -6.61 8.47 -3.62
C LEU A 14 -7.77 9.38 -3.20
N SER A 15 -8.98 9.11 -3.70
CA SER A 15 -10.10 9.99 -3.38
C SER A 15 -10.28 10.01 -1.87
N LYS A 16 -10.38 11.20 -1.26
CA LYS A 16 -10.57 11.35 0.20
C LYS A 16 -11.76 10.54 0.74
N SER A 17 -12.68 10.14 -0.14
CA SER A 17 -13.80 9.26 0.19
C SER A 17 -13.38 7.79 0.37
N LYS A 18 -12.51 7.24 -0.50
CA LYS A 18 -12.06 5.83 -0.40
C LYS A 18 -11.22 5.60 0.85
N TRP A 19 -10.24 6.45 1.10
CA TRP A 19 -9.38 6.37 2.29
C TRP A 19 -10.19 6.39 3.59
N ARG A 20 -11.10 7.35 3.71
CA ARG A 20 -11.97 7.50 4.88
C ARG A 20 -12.87 6.28 5.09
N LYS A 21 -13.44 5.69 4.03
CA LYS A 21 -14.22 4.45 4.15
C LYS A 21 -13.41 3.30 4.71
N ILE A 22 -12.13 3.19 4.32
CA ILE A 22 -11.24 2.15 4.83
C ILE A 22 -10.92 2.39 6.31
N LEU A 23 -10.61 3.64 6.69
CA LEU A 23 -10.40 4.01 8.10
C LEU A 23 -11.64 3.73 8.96
N GLU A 24 -12.82 4.12 8.48
CA GLU A 24 -14.10 3.86 9.15
C GLU A 24 -14.37 2.37 9.31
N ALA A 25 -14.08 1.56 8.28
CA ALA A 25 -14.27 0.11 8.32
C ALA A 25 -13.34 -0.60 9.31
N VAL A 26 -12.12 -0.09 9.48
CA VAL A 26 -11.15 -0.62 10.46
C VAL A 26 -11.39 -0.03 11.86
N GLY A 27 -12.10 1.10 11.97
CA GLY A 27 -12.25 1.83 13.23
C GLY A 27 -10.99 2.62 13.62
N ALA A 28 -10.15 2.97 12.65
CA ALA A 28 -8.84 3.59 12.85
C ALA A 28 -8.88 5.12 12.75
N ASN A 29 -8.06 5.79 13.55
CA ASN A 29 -7.86 7.24 13.48
C ASN A 29 -6.61 7.56 12.66
N GLU A 30 -6.77 8.32 11.56
CA GLU A 30 -5.68 8.71 10.66
C GLU A 30 -4.49 9.37 11.38
N LYS A 31 -4.74 10.11 12.45
CA LYS A 31 -3.68 10.83 13.19
C LYS A 31 -2.90 9.95 14.15
N GLU A 32 -3.45 8.79 14.51
CA GLU A 32 -2.96 7.95 15.59
C GLU A 32 -2.98 6.47 15.18
N LEU A 33 -2.59 6.18 13.93
CA LEU A 33 -2.60 4.81 13.40
C LEU A 33 -1.64 3.92 14.18
N SER A 34 -2.14 2.93 14.92
CA SER A 34 -1.28 1.89 15.47
C SER A 34 -0.73 0.98 14.36
N GLU A 35 0.28 0.17 14.69
CA GLU A 35 0.78 -0.85 13.77
C GLU A 35 -0.32 -1.87 13.41
N GLU A 36 -1.17 -2.22 14.38
CA GLU A 36 -2.31 -3.10 14.18
C GLU A 36 -3.36 -2.48 13.24
N ASP A 37 -3.60 -1.17 13.35
CA ASP A 37 -4.45 -0.44 12.40
C ASP A 37 -3.85 -0.47 11.00
N ALA A 38 -2.55 -0.21 10.86
CA ALA A 38 -1.88 -0.26 9.57
C ALA A 38 -1.97 -1.64 8.92
N LYS A 39 -1.76 -2.70 9.71
CA LYS A 39 -1.95 -4.09 9.27
C LYS A 39 -3.38 -4.32 8.77
N ASN A 40 -4.38 -3.94 9.55
CA ASN A 40 -5.79 -4.15 9.21
C ASN A 40 -6.22 -3.34 7.98
N ILE A 41 -5.76 -2.09 7.86
CA ILE A 41 -5.98 -1.24 6.69
C ILE A 41 -5.32 -1.86 5.46
N PHE A 42 -4.08 -2.33 5.57
CA PHE A 42 -3.36 -3.00 4.47
C PHE A 42 -4.14 -4.22 3.96
N CYS A 43 -4.52 -5.14 4.86
CA CYS A 43 -5.29 -6.33 4.49
C CYS A 43 -6.63 -5.97 3.83
N LEU A 44 -7.41 -5.08 4.44
CA LEU A 44 -8.72 -4.70 3.91
C LEU A 44 -8.60 -3.99 2.55
N SER A 45 -7.58 -3.16 2.38
CA SER A 45 -7.32 -2.48 1.11
C SER A 45 -6.99 -3.50 0.03
N PHE A 46 -6.13 -4.47 0.35
CA PHE A 46 -5.78 -5.51 -0.61
C PHE A 46 -6.97 -6.41 -0.98
N GLU A 47 -7.84 -6.75 -0.02
CA GLU A 47 -9.12 -7.44 -0.29
C GLU A 47 -9.99 -6.63 -1.25
N PHE A 48 -10.16 -5.33 -1.02
CA PHE A 48 -10.90 -4.46 -1.94
C PHE A 48 -10.26 -4.36 -3.32
N PHE A 49 -8.93 -4.45 -3.43
CA PHE A 49 -8.24 -4.52 -4.72
C PHE A 49 -8.53 -5.84 -5.44
N LEU A 50 -8.46 -6.98 -4.75
CA LEU A 50 -8.79 -8.29 -5.32
C LEU A 50 -10.25 -8.37 -5.79
N GLU A 51 -11.16 -7.67 -5.10
CA GLU A 51 -12.58 -7.53 -5.50
C GLU A 51 -12.81 -6.48 -6.61
N GLY A 52 -11.75 -5.81 -7.10
CA GLY A 52 -11.84 -4.77 -8.13
C GLY A 52 -12.44 -3.44 -7.67
N LYS A 53 -12.56 -3.22 -6.36
CA LYS A 53 -13.10 -1.97 -5.75
C LYS A 53 -12.03 -0.88 -5.62
N LEU A 54 -10.76 -1.26 -5.56
CA LEU A 54 -9.60 -0.36 -5.58
C LEU A 54 -8.74 -0.62 -6.83
N SER A 55 -8.10 0.43 -7.33
CA SER A 55 -7.10 0.31 -8.40
C SER A 55 -5.70 0.10 -7.83
N ILE A 56 -4.73 -0.19 -8.71
CA ILE A 56 -3.31 -0.26 -8.33
C ILE A 56 -2.81 1.08 -7.78
N ASP A 57 -3.22 2.21 -8.39
CA ASP A 57 -2.87 3.55 -7.88
C ASP A 57 -3.45 3.81 -6.49
N ASP A 58 -4.65 3.29 -6.19
CA ASP A 58 -5.24 3.38 -4.85
C ASP A 58 -4.39 2.60 -3.85
N ILE A 59 -4.00 1.35 -4.16
CA ILE A 59 -3.15 0.52 -3.31
C ILE A 59 -1.79 1.17 -3.07
N SER A 60 -1.14 1.66 -4.12
CA SER A 60 0.15 2.35 -4.01
C SER A 60 0.04 3.58 -3.10
N SER A 61 -1.00 4.38 -3.28
CA SER A 61 -1.26 5.56 -2.43
C SER A 61 -1.51 5.19 -0.96
N ILE A 62 -2.25 4.10 -0.71
CA ILE A 62 -2.53 3.62 0.66
C ILE A 62 -1.25 3.12 1.31
N CYS A 63 -0.46 2.32 0.59
CA CYS A 63 0.78 1.76 1.12
C CYS A 63 1.79 2.87 1.46
N SER A 64 1.95 3.88 0.60
CA SER A 64 2.80 5.05 0.91
C SER A 64 2.34 5.78 2.19
N ARG A 65 1.03 5.97 2.37
CA ARG A 65 0.49 6.64 3.56
C ARG A 65 0.74 5.84 4.83
N LEU A 66 0.52 4.53 4.78
CA LEU A 66 0.74 3.65 5.90
C LEU A 66 2.21 3.57 6.25
N LEU A 67 3.10 3.43 5.26
CA LEU A 67 4.54 3.40 5.46
C LEU A 67 5.02 4.64 6.21
N GLU A 68 4.62 5.83 5.78
CA GLU A 68 4.93 7.08 6.47
C GLU A 68 4.37 7.14 7.89
N ALA A 69 3.21 6.55 8.15
CA ALA A 69 2.56 6.55 9.46
C ALA A 69 3.21 5.56 10.46
N VAL A 70 3.89 4.51 9.96
CA VAL A 70 4.47 3.46 10.81
C VAL A 70 6.00 3.43 10.82
N LYS A 71 6.69 4.14 9.93
CA LYS A 71 8.16 4.08 9.74
C LYS A 71 9.03 4.24 10.99
N ASP A 72 8.54 4.94 12.01
CA ASP A 72 9.28 5.22 13.26
C ASP A 72 8.79 4.38 14.46
N LYS A 73 8.05 3.29 14.21
CA LYS A 73 7.45 2.43 15.26
C LYS A 73 8.23 1.14 15.47
N VAL A 74 8.09 0.53 16.64
CA VAL A 74 8.63 -0.82 16.91
C VAL A 74 7.68 -1.84 16.32
N TYR A 75 8.20 -2.70 15.44
CA TYR A 75 7.37 -3.59 14.62
C TYR A 75 7.14 -4.95 15.28
N LYS A 76 5.87 -5.25 15.53
CA LYS A 76 5.38 -6.59 15.80
C LYS A 76 5.27 -7.42 14.52
N TYR A 77 5.09 -6.77 13.36
CA TYR A 77 4.93 -7.39 12.04
C TYR A 77 5.98 -6.83 11.07
N PRO A 78 7.25 -7.27 11.14
CA PRO A 78 8.31 -6.77 10.26
C PRO A 78 7.97 -6.95 8.77
N GLU A 79 7.29 -8.03 8.40
CA GLU A 79 6.84 -8.30 7.02
C GLU A 79 5.84 -7.27 6.49
N LEU A 80 5.13 -6.55 7.36
CA LEU A 80 4.23 -5.47 6.94
C LEU A 80 5.01 -4.35 6.25
N LEU A 81 6.22 -4.02 6.71
CA LEU A 81 7.04 -3.00 6.06
C LEU A 81 7.38 -3.38 4.63
N ASP A 82 7.83 -4.62 4.42
CA ASP A 82 8.17 -5.12 3.09
C ASP A 82 6.97 -4.99 2.14
N GLY A 83 5.78 -5.36 2.61
CA GLY A 83 4.55 -5.22 1.82
C GLY A 83 4.14 -3.78 1.55
N LEU A 84 4.35 -2.87 2.52
CA LEU A 84 4.07 -1.45 2.35
C LEU A 84 5.07 -0.76 1.42
N GLU A 85 6.35 -1.11 1.49
CA GLU A 85 7.39 -0.63 0.59
C GLU A 85 7.10 -1.09 -0.84
N ALA A 86 6.96 -2.40 -1.06
CA ALA A 86 6.63 -2.96 -2.38
C ALA A 86 5.31 -2.38 -2.92
N GLY A 87 4.28 -2.32 -2.08
CA GLY A 87 2.98 -1.75 -2.43
C GLY A 87 3.07 -0.30 -2.87
N SER A 88 3.89 0.51 -2.19
CA SER A 88 4.08 1.93 -2.50
C SER A 88 4.65 2.15 -3.90
N GLU A 89 5.45 1.23 -4.42
CA GLU A 89 6.09 1.37 -5.73
C GLU A 89 5.20 0.92 -6.90
N LEU A 90 4.11 0.17 -6.66
CA LEU A 90 3.25 -0.37 -7.72
C LEU A 90 2.74 0.72 -8.69
N GLY A 91 2.37 1.90 -8.19
CA GLY A 91 1.87 3.01 -9.01
C GLY A 91 2.91 3.61 -9.96
N PHE A 92 4.20 3.46 -9.64
CA PHE A 92 5.30 3.90 -10.52
C PHE A 92 5.48 2.93 -11.69
N TYR A 93 5.46 1.63 -11.42
CA TYR A 93 5.78 0.61 -12.40
C TYR A 93 4.69 0.31 -13.43
N VAL A 94 3.42 0.57 -13.10
CA VAL A 94 2.32 0.46 -14.08
C VAL A 94 2.43 1.50 -15.21
N ARG A 95 3.15 2.61 -14.96
CA ARG A 95 3.22 3.74 -15.90
C ARG A 95 4.34 3.63 -16.92
N ASP A 96 5.25 2.65 -16.77
CA ASP A 96 6.34 2.40 -17.72
C ASP A 96 6.32 0.94 -18.18
N ILE A 97 6.03 0.75 -19.47
CA ILE A 97 5.92 -0.58 -20.10
C ILE A 97 7.21 -1.40 -20.00
N ASN A 98 8.38 -0.75 -19.85
CA ASN A 98 9.66 -1.43 -19.72
C ASN A 98 9.86 -2.03 -18.32
N LEU A 99 9.03 -1.65 -17.35
CA LEU A 99 9.14 -2.07 -15.96
C LEU A 99 8.11 -3.14 -15.58
N ILE A 100 7.38 -3.70 -16.56
CA ILE A 100 6.35 -4.73 -16.34
C ILE A 100 6.90 -5.95 -15.58
N SER A 101 8.13 -6.38 -15.86
CA SER A 101 8.74 -7.51 -15.14
C SER A 101 8.92 -7.19 -13.64
N ASN A 102 9.31 -5.96 -13.31
CA ASN A 102 9.45 -5.51 -11.92
C ASN A 102 8.08 -5.36 -11.27
N PHE A 103 7.09 -4.83 -12.00
CA PHE A 103 5.71 -4.74 -11.54
C PHE A 103 5.15 -6.11 -11.11
N LYS A 104 5.40 -7.16 -11.89
CA LYS A 104 4.99 -8.53 -11.54
C LYS A 104 5.63 -8.99 -10.23
N ASN A 105 6.93 -8.77 -10.06
CA ASN A 105 7.65 -9.16 -8.84
C ASN A 105 7.10 -8.42 -7.61
N PHE A 106 6.91 -7.10 -7.69
CA PHE A 106 6.33 -6.33 -6.59
C PHE A 106 4.91 -6.78 -6.25
N LEU A 107 4.09 -7.11 -7.25
CA LEU A 107 2.74 -7.60 -7.00
C LEU A 107 2.76 -8.98 -6.30
N GLU A 108 3.68 -9.85 -6.68
CA GLU A 108 3.90 -11.16 -6.03
C GLU A 108 4.38 -11.00 -4.57
N GLU A 109 5.29 -10.05 -4.31
CA GLU A 109 5.76 -9.71 -2.95
C GLU A 109 4.61 -9.20 -2.07
N VAL A 110 3.80 -8.26 -2.57
CA VAL A 110 2.63 -7.74 -1.85
C VAL A 110 1.63 -8.87 -1.56
N PHE A 111 1.38 -9.76 -2.51
CA PHE A 111 0.49 -10.90 -2.32
C PHE A 111 1.01 -11.89 -1.27
N SER A 112 2.31 -12.20 -1.30
CA SER A 112 2.98 -13.07 -0.33
C SER A 112 2.87 -12.52 1.10
N VAL A 113 3.10 -11.22 1.28
CA VAL A 113 2.95 -10.54 2.58
C VAL A 113 1.49 -10.57 3.04
N TYR A 114 0.54 -10.28 2.15
CA TYR A 114 -0.89 -10.37 2.47
C TYR A 114 -1.29 -11.76 2.99
N ASP A 115 -0.89 -12.82 2.29
CA ASP A 115 -1.21 -14.20 2.67
C ASP A 115 -0.57 -14.58 4.02
N SER A 116 0.69 -14.20 4.23
CA SER A 116 1.39 -14.41 5.51
C SER A 116 0.65 -13.73 6.67
N ILE A 117 0.36 -12.44 6.54
CA ILE A 117 -0.31 -11.66 7.59
C ILE A 117 -1.73 -12.19 7.85
N ARG A 118 -2.46 -12.56 6.80
CA ARG A 118 -3.82 -13.10 6.93
C ARG A 118 -3.83 -14.43 7.68
N SER A 119 -2.85 -15.30 7.45
CA SER A 119 -2.77 -16.60 8.14
C SER A 119 -2.60 -16.48 9.66
N HIS A 120 -2.15 -15.33 10.18
CA HIS A 120 -2.04 -15.05 11.62
C HIS A 120 -3.37 -14.58 12.26
N ARG A 121 -4.48 -14.50 11.50
CA ARG A 121 -5.83 -14.19 12.02
C ARG A 121 -6.62 -15.43 12.46
N GLU A 122 -6.17 -16.64 12.10
CA GLU A 122 -6.76 -17.92 12.54
C GLU A 122 -6.11 -18.44 13.82
#